data_AF-A0A6J6DDS7-F1
#
_entry.id   AF-A0A6J6DDS7-F1
#
_cell.length_a   1.000
_cell.length_b   1.000
_cell.length_c   1.000
_cell.angle_alpha   90.00
_cell.angle_beta   90.00
_cell.angle_gamma   90.00
#
_symmetry.space_group_name_H-M   'P 1'
#
loop_
_entity.id
_entity.type
_entity.pdbx_description
1 polymer ?
#
loop_
_entity_poly.entity_id
_entity_poly.type
_entity_poly.pdbx_seq_one_letter_code
_entity_poly.pdbx_strand_id
1 'polypeptide(L)'
;MPVAVNPRSQDAVYRAIGPGGVILIGEGNRGRVKVLLEDERRKVSRVAPGAHVEFIYVTGDQDATKLQDLSKALYKMKKNLNRAEISVVAKRLESLGMNIPIPKGIDPTKLGKMRRG
;
A
#
# COMPACT_ATOMS: atom_id res chain seq x y z
N MET A 1 3.12 -6.30 3.71
CA MET A 1 2.04 -5.96 4.66
C MET A 1 1.27 -4.77 4.11
N PRO A 2 -0.08 -4.72 4.22
CA PRO A 2 -0.85 -3.57 3.75
C PRO A 2 -0.59 -2.33 4.62
N VAL A 3 -0.60 -1.16 4.00
CA VAL A 3 -0.48 0.15 4.66
C VAL A 3 -1.84 0.74 5.01
N ALA A 4 -2.90 0.30 4.33
CA ALA A 4 -4.29 0.63 4.65
C ALA A 4 -5.21 -0.55 4.28
N VAL A 5 -6.27 -0.75 5.06
CA VAL A 5 -7.29 -1.78 4.82
C VAL A 5 -8.66 -1.21 5.15
N ASN A 6 -9.67 -1.45 4.30
CA ASN A 6 -11.06 -1.23 4.67
C ASN A 6 -11.57 -2.48 5.43
N PRO A 7 -11.92 -2.36 6.73
CA PRO A 7 -12.21 -3.51 7.57
C PRO A 7 -13.54 -4.19 7.22
N ARG A 8 -14.45 -3.50 6.53
CA ARG A 8 -15.75 -4.07 6.13
C ARG A 8 -15.66 -4.80 4.80
N SER A 9 -14.98 -4.19 3.84
CA SER A 9 -14.92 -4.71 2.48
C SER A 9 -13.67 -5.53 2.17
N GLN A 10 -12.69 -5.53 3.08
CA GLN A 10 -11.40 -6.20 2.93
C GLN A 10 -10.57 -5.69 1.74
N ASP A 11 -10.89 -4.50 1.19
CA ASP A 11 -10.02 -3.87 0.19
C ASP A 11 -8.73 -3.38 0.88
N ALA A 12 -7.59 -3.56 0.23
CA ALA A 12 -6.29 -3.27 0.81
C ALA A 12 -5.41 -2.43 -0.11
N VAL A 13 -4.54 -1.61 0.50
CA VAL A 13 -3.47 -0.90 -0.20
C VAL A 13 -2.13 -1.36 0.34
N TYR A 14 -1.22 -1.69 -0.56
CA TYR A 14 0.16 -2.03 -0.27
C TYR A 14 1.08 -0.97 -0.85
N ARG A 15 2.26 -0.85 -0.26
CA ARG A 15 3.28 0.12 -0.69
C ARG A 15 4.58 -0.62 -0.99
N ALA A 16 5.11 -0.41 -2.19
CA ALA A 16 6.44 -0.83 -2.59
C ALA A 16 7.28 0.40 -2.94
N ILE A 17 8.59 0.33 -2.75
CA ILE A 17 9.54 1.41 -3.07
C ILE A 17 10.66 0.80 -3.89
N GLY A 18 10.97 1.40 -5.03
CA GLY A 18 12.02 0.91 -5.92
C GLY A 18 12.39 1.91 -7.00
N PRO A 19 13.08 1.48 -8.06
CA PRO A 19 13.50 2.36 -9.15
C PRO A 19 12.34 3.09 -9.83
N GLY A 20 11.14 2.52 -9.85
CA GLY A 20 9.94 3.17 -10.38
C GLY A 20 9.35 4.28 -9.49
N GLY A 21 9.88 4.49 -8.29
CA GLY A 21 9.33 5.40 -7.28
C GLY A 21 8.67 4.69 -6.11
N VAL A 22 7.60 5.28 -5.60
CA VAL A 22 6.66 4.68 -4.64
C VAL A 22 5.50 4.10 -5.43
N ILE A 23 5.32 2.78 -5.37
CA ILE A 23 4.23 2.10 -6.05
C ILE A 23 3.17 1.76 -5.01
N LEU A 24 1.96 2.28 -5.21
CA LEU A 24 0.79 1.96 -4.40
C LEU A 24 -0.07 0.93 -5.13
N ILE A 25 -0.25 -0.23 -4.51
CA ILE A 25 -0.94 -1.37 -5.10
C ILE A 25 -2.27 -1.52 -4.39
N GLY A 26 -3.37 -1.37 -5.12
CA GLY A 26 -4.73 -1.52 -4.59
C GLY A 26 -5.31 -2.88 -4.95
N GLU A 27 -5.69 -3.66 -3.95
CA GLU A 27 -6.37 -4.95 -4.08
C GLU A 27 -7.84 -4.83 -3.64
N GLY A 28 -8.77 -5.36 -4.45
CA GLY A 28 -10.20 -5.39 -4.11
C GLY A 28 -11.09 -4.81 -5.21
N ASN A 29 -12.09 -4.00 -4.84
CA ASN A 29 -12.96 -3.34 -5.83
C ASN A 29 -12.35 -2.01 -6.30
N ARG A 30 -12.31 -1.78 -7.63
CA ARG A 30 -11.71 -0.59 -8.26
C ARG A 30 -12.17 0.74 -7.68
N GLY A 31 -13.49 0.92 -7.50
CA GLY A 31 -14.04 2.18 -7.01
C GLY A 31 -13.62 2.49 -5.57
N ARG A 32 -13.69 1.48 -4.70
CA ARG A 32 -13.34 1.62 -3.27
C ARG A 32 -11.83 1.76 -3.06
N VAL A 33 -11.03 0.95 -3.77
CA VAL A 33 -9.57 0.97 -3.61
C VAL A 33 -8.96 2.25 -4.16
N LYS A 34 -9.56 2.88 -5.18
CA LYS A 34 -9.11 4.19 -5.70
C LYS A 34 -9.11 5.26 -4.61
N VAL A 35 -10.12 5.28 -3.74
CA VAL A 35 -10.18 6.23 -2.61
C VAL A 35 -9.03 5.97 -1.64
N LEU A 36 -8.80 4.70 -1.27
CA LEU A 36 -7.71 4.32 -0.38
C LEU A 36 -6.33 4.66 -0.96
N LEU A 37 -6.14 4.46 -2.27
CA LEU A 37 -4.89 4.80 -2.97
C LEU A 37 -4.62 6.30 -2.99
N GLU A 38 -5.64 7.13 -3.27
CA GLU A 38 -5.49 8.58 -3.25
C GLU A 38 -5.19 9.12 -1.86
N ASP A 39 -5.82 8.58 -0.82
CA ASP A 39 -5.53 8.96 0.56
C ASP A 39 -4.11 8.60 0.97
N GLU A 40 -3.63 7.42 0.56
CA GLU A 40 -2.24 7.02 0.79
C GLU A 40 -1.27 7.87 -0.04
N ARG A 41 -1.58 8.21 -1.29
CA ARG A 41 -0.78 9.14 -2.11
C ARG A 41 -0.60 10.49 -1.43
N ARG A 42 -1.68 11.06 -0.86
CA ARG A 42 -1.61 12.33 -0.12
C ARG A 42 -0.67 12.25 1.09
N LYS A 43 -0.68 11.15 1.82
CA LYS A 43 0.25 10.92 2.94
C LYS A 43 1.69 10.81 2.46
N VAL A 44 1.92 10.04 1.38
CA VAL A 44 3.23 9.92 0.75
C VAL A 44 3.73 11.29 0.29
N SER A 45 2.92 12.10 -0.39
CA SER A 45 3.30 13.43 -0.85
C SER A 45 3.65 14.39 0.30
N ARG A 46 3.03 14.22 1.48
CA ARG A 46 3.35 15.01 2.68
C ARG A 46 4.70 14.63 3.30
N VAL A 47 4.99 13.33 3.39
CA VAL A 47 6.17 12.81 4.09
C VAL A 47 7.40 12.70 3.18
N ALA A 48 7.19 12.41 1.90
CA ALA A 48 8.22 12.38 0.87
C ALA A 48 7.83 13.31 -0.30
N PRO A 49 7.94 14.65 -0.12
CA PRO A 49 7.71 15.60 -1.19
C PRO A 49 8.61 15.30 -2.39
N GLY A 50 8.04 15.38 -3.60
CA GLY A 50 8.74 15.11 -4.86
C GLY A 50 8.94 13.63 -5.21
N ALA A 51 8.53 12.69 -4.35
CA ALA A 51 8.57 11.28 -4.70
C ALA A 51 7.61 10.96 -5.87
N HIS A 52 8.11 10.24 -6.87
CA HIS A 52 7.28 9.71 -7.95
C HIS A 52 6.34 8.63 -7.40
N VAL A 53 5.01 8.81 -7.54
CA VAL A 53 4.01 7.86 -7.03
C VAL A 53 3.20 7.29 -8.19
N GLU A 54 3.15 5.96 -8.28
CA GLU A 54 2.39 5.24 -9.32
C GLU A 54 1.37 4.31 -8.68
N PHE A 55 0.26 4.08 -9.39
CA PHE A 55 -0.79 3.16 -8.95
C PHE A 55 -0.78 1.88 -9.77
N ILE A 56 -0.93 0.75 -9.09
CA ILE A 56 -1.29 -0.53 -9.71
C ILE A 56 -2.59 -1.01 -9.09
N TYR A 57 -3.52 -1.44 -9.94
CA TYR A 57 -4.78 -2.03 -9.50
C TYR A 57 -4.76 -3.54 -9.72
N VAL A 58 -5.08 -4.28 -8.66
CA VAL A 58 -5.27 -5.74 -8.65
C VAL A 58 -6.73 -6.00 -8.28
N THR A 59 -7.62 -5.67 -9.21
CA THR A 59 -9.06 -5.54 -8.98
C THR A 59 -9.91 -6.44 -9.89
N GLY A 60 -9.29 -7.14 -10.84
CA GLY A 60 -9.92 -8.14 -11.71
C GLY A 60 -10.69 -7.59 -12.92
N ASP A 61 -10.83 -6.27 -13.05
CA ASP A 61 -11.37 -5.59 -14.24
C ASP A 61 -10.39 -5.59 -15.43
N GLN A 62 -10.89 -5.19 -16.61
CA GLN A 62 -10.14 -5.24 -17.87
C GLN A 62 -8.81 -4.48 -17.83
N ASP A 63 -8.75 -3.36 -17.11
CA ASP A 63 -7.56 -2.51 -16.97
C ASP A 63 -6.74 -2.84 -15.69
N ALA A 64 -7.09 -3.91 -14.99
CA ALA A 64 -6.38 -4.34 -13.78
C ALA A 64 -5.21 -5.28 -14.12
N THR A 65 -4.13 -5.15 -13.36
CA THR A 65 -3.04 -6.12 -13.39
C THR A 65 -3.47 -7.37 -12.64
N LYS A 66 -3.34 -8.54 -13.27
CA LYS A 66 -3.53 -9.82 -12.60
C LYS A 66 -2.47 -10.00 -11.52
N LEU A 67 -2.82 -10.61 -10.39
CA LEU A 67 -1.90 -10.80 -9.27
C LEU A 67 -0.60 -11.51 -9.68
N GLN A 68 -0.69 -12.55 -10.53
CA GLN A 68 0.46 -13.29 -11.05
C GLN A 68 1.40 -12.44 -11.92
N ASP A 69 0.89 -11.38 -12.54
CA ASP A 69 1.64 -10.50 -13.43
C ASP A 69 2.20 -9.26 -12.70
N LEU A 70 1.88 -9.08 -11.41
CA LEU A 70 2.26 -7.91 -10.62
C LEU A 70 3.78 -7.69 -10.59
N SER A 71 4.56 -8.74 -10.31
CA SER A 71 6.02 -8.66 -10.31
C SER A 71 6.55 -8.21 -11.67
N LYS A 72 6.01 -8.75 -12.76
CA LYS A 72 6.39 -8.39 -14.13
C LYS A 72 6.04 -6.94 -14.45
N ALA A 73 4.87 -6.46 -14.01
CA ALA A 73 4.47 -5.07 -14.17
C ALA A 73 5.43 -4.12 -13.44
N LEU A 74 5.79 -4.44 -12.18
CA LEU A 74 6.76 -3.66 -11.40
C LEU A 74 8.14 -3.59 -12.07
N TYR A 75 8.65 -4.71 -12.59
CA TYR A 75 9.96 -4.74 -13.27
C TYR A 75 9.99 -3.96 -14.59
N LYS A 76 8.85 -3.82 -15.27
CA LYS A 76 8.74 -3.06 -16.53
C LYS A 76 8.64 -1.55 -16.34
N MET A 77 8.41 -1.08 -15.12
CA MET A 77 8.27 0.36 -14.85
C MET A 77 9.56 1.11 -15.20
N LYS A 78 9.40 2.32 -15.73
CA LYS A 78 10.52 3.22 -16.00
C LYS A 78 11.24 3.55 -14.69
N LYS A 79 12.57 3.51 -14.73
CA LYS A 79 13.40 3.90 -13.58
C LYS A 79 13.39 5.43 -13.46
N ASN A 80 12.78 5.93 -12.39
CA ASN A 80 12.70 7.34 -12.04
C ASN A 80 13.57 7.70 -10.82
N LEU A 81 13.94 6.71 -10.00
CA LEU A 81 14.81 6.89 -8.83
C LEU A 81 16.10 6.08 -8.96
N ASN A 82 17.19 6.67 -8.50
CA ASN A 82 18.46 6.00 -8.27
C ASN A 82 18.50 5.37 -6.86
N ARG A 83 19.57 4.62 -6.56
CA ARG A 83 19.68 3.88 -5.29
C ARG A 83 19.71 4.79 -4.06
N ALA A 84 20.35 5.95 -4.13
CA ALA A 84 20.42 6.89 -3.02
C ALA A 84 19.05 7.53 -2.75
N GLU A 85 18.35 7.93 -3.82
CA GLU A 85 16.99 8.48 -3.74
C GLU A 85 16.00 7.48 -3.15
N ILE A 86 16.08 6.21 -3.56
CA ILE A 86 15.29 5.11 -2.98
C ILE A 86 15.48 5.04 -1.46
N SER A 87 16.73 5.05 -0.99
CA SER A 87 17.03 5.01 0.44
C SER A 87 16.48 6.22 1.20
N VAL A 88 16.57 7.42 0.61
CA VAL A 88 16.00 8.64 1.21
C VAL A 88 14.47 8.56 1.28
N VAL A 89 13.81 8.15 0.20
CA VAL A 89 12.35 7.98 0.15
C VAL A 89 11.90 6.92 1.15
N ALA A 90 12.59 5.77 1.21
CA ALA A 90 12.30 4.70 2.15
C ALA A 90 12.40 5.18 3.60
N LYS A 91 13.48 5.88 3.97
CA LYS A 91 13.68 6.42 5.32
C LYS A 91 12.60 7.44 5.72
N ARG A 92 12.15 8.27 4.78
CA ARG A 92 11.03 9.19 5.04
C ARG A 92 9.74 8.43 5.31
N LEU A 93 9.42 7.45 4.45
CA LEU A 93 8.18 6.68 4.53
C LEU A 93 8.16 5.64 5.65
N GLU A 94 9.30 5.29 6.24
CA GLU A 94 9.40 4.41 7.41
C GLU A 94 8.58 4.93 8.60
N SER A 95 8.47 6.26 8.73
CA SER A 95 7.66 6.92 9.77
C SER A 95 6.15 6.77 9.58
N LEU A 96 5.68 6.40 8.37
CA LEU A 96 4.26 6.18 8.11
C LEU A 96 3.84 4.80 8.62
N GLY A 97 3.19 4.79 9.79
CA GLY A 97 2.57 3.58 10.34
C GLY A 97 1.37 3.07 9.52
N MET A 98 0.94 1.84 9.82
CA MET A 98 -0.25 1.25 9.19
C MET A 98 -1.52 1.98 9.61
N ASN A 99 -2.36 2.35 8.66
CA ASN A 99 -3.69 2.88 8.91
C ASN A 99 -4.73 1.76 8.82
N ILE A 100 -4.60 0.76 9.70
CA ILE A 100 -5.59 -0.31 9.86
C ILE A 100 -6.58 0.16 10.94
N PRO A 101 -7.81 0.55 10.59
CA PRO A 101 -8.80 0.92 11.58
C PRO A 101 -9.11 -0.30 12.45
N ILE A 102 -8.83 -0.21 13.75
CA ILE A 102 -9.24 -1.22 14.73
C ILE A 102 -10.78 -1.29 14.70
N PRO A 103 -11.39 -2.46 14.44
CA PRO A 103 -12.84 -2.58 14.39
C PRO A 103 -13.46 -2.14 15.72
N LYS A 104 -14.31 -1.10 15.68
CA LYS A 104 -15.02 -0.59 16.87
C LYS A 104 -16.09 -1.60 17.27
N GLY A 105 -15.80 -2.44 18.27
CA GLY A 105 -16.71 -3.48 18.76
C GLY A 105 -16.02 -4.74 19.30
N ILE A 106 -14.71 -4.88 19.09
CA ILE A 106 -13.91 -5.93 19.72
C ILE A 106 -13.28 -5.34 20.98
N ASP A 107 -13.63 -5.89 22.14
CA ASP A 107 -13.01 -5.53 23.41
C ASP A 107 -11.51 -5.92 23.36
N PRO A 108 -10.56 -4.96 23.41
CA PRO A 108 -9.13 -5.24 23.29
C PRO A 108 -8.60 -6.17 24.40
N THR A 109 -9.37 -6.36 25.46
CA THR A 109 -9.04 -7.26 26.57
C THR A 109 -9.34 -8.75 26.30
N LYS A 110 -9.99 -9.09 25.18
CA LYS A 110 -10.27 -10.49 24.77
C LYS A 110 -9.28 -11.09 23.76
N LEU A 111 -8.13 -10.46 23.54
CA LEU A 111 -6.95 -11.17 23.02
C LEU A 111 -6.39 -12.07 24.14
N GLY A 112 -7.18 -13.09 24.50
CA GLY A 112 -6.86 -14.04 25.54
C GLY A 112 -5.52 -14.69 25.26
N LYS A 113 -4.64 -14.65 26.27
CA LYS A 113 -3.39 -15.39 26.37
C LYS A 113 -3.52 -16.75 25.68
N MET A 114 -2.89 -16.91 24.51
CA MET A 114 -2.67 -18.21 23.90
C MET A 114 -1.73 -18.99 24.84
N ARG A 115 -2.31 -19.75 25.77
CA ARG A 115 -1.58 -20.70 26.60
C ARG A 115 -1.14 -21.81 25.66
N ARG A 116 0.17 -21.87 25.40
CA ARG A 116 0.81 -23.06 24.82
C ARG A 116 0.55 -24.20 25.80
N GLY A 117 -0.25 -25.18 25.37
CA GLY A 117 -0.29 -26.53 25.93
C GLY A 117 0.55 -27.43 25.04
#